data_AF-A0A4P5VR02-F1
#
_entry.id   AF-A0A4P5VR02-F1
#
_cell.length_a   1.000
_cell.length_b   1.000
_cell.length_c   1.000
_cell.angle_alpha   90.00
_cell.angle_beta   90.00
_cell.angle_gamma   90.00
#
_symmetry.space_group_name_H-M   'P 1'
#
loop_
_entity.id
_entity.type
_entity.pdbx_description
1 polymer ?
#
loop_
_entity_poly.entity_id
_entity_poly.type
_entity_poly.pdbx_seq_one_letter_code
_entity_poly.pdbx_strand_id
1 'polypeptide(L)'
;MERRIAEAQLWIAQRQPLIRIRDNAAQNWGVTNTKTVNRYLNLARERMVEELISDRRRHQAEQIFALNECARRAMDAEQFSAAVGAFRVIAEIGGLLRAPIKPPEARG
;
A
#
# COMPACT_ATOMS: atom_id res chain seq x y z
N MET A 1 -14.49 10.11 14.76
CA MET A 1 -13.62 8.91 14.69
C MET A 1 -12.56 9.09 13.61
N GLU A 2 -12.97 9.28 12.35
CA GLU A 2 -12.09 9.49 11.18
C GLU A 2 -10.93 10.48 11.41
N ARG A 3 -11.22 11.69 11.92
CA ARG A 3 -10.19 12.71 12.19
C ARG A 3 -9.05 12.21 13.08
N ARG A 4 -9.35 11.42 14.13
CA ARG A 4 -8.33 10.88 15.04
C ARG A 4 -7.46 9.83 14.36
N ILE A 5 -8.04 9.06 13.44
CA ILE A 5 -7.30 8.07 12.65
C ILE A 5 -6.36 8.79 11.69
N ALA A 6 -6.83 9.82 10.97
CA ALA A 6 -6.00 10.63 10.08
C ALA A 6 -4.84 11.32 10.82
N GLU A 7 -5.11 11.92 11.99
CA GLU A 7 -4.06 12.52 12.82
C GLU A 7 -3.07 11.46 13.33
N ALA A 8 -3.54 10.27 13.71
CA ALA A 8 -2.68 9.16 14.08
C ALA A 8 -1.81 8.68 12.92
N GLN A 9 -2.36 8.57 11.70
CA GLN A 9 -1.61 8.23 10.48
C GLN A 9 -0.49 9.25 10.25
N LEU A 10 -0.78 10.54 10.39
CA LEU A 10 0.21 11.61 10.27
C LEU A 10 1.34 11.46 11.30
N TRP A 11 1.01 11.21 12.57
CA TRP A 11 2.04 11.04 13.61
C TRP A 11 2.92 9.81 13.39
N ILE A 12 2.33 8.71 12.90
CA ILE A 12 3.07 7.50 12.52
C ILE A 12 3.99 7.80 11.34
N ALA A 13 3.50 8.47 10.29
CA ALA A 13 4.29 8.83 9.12
C ALA A 13 5.47 9.75 9.46
N GLN A 14 5.26 10.68 10.39
CA GLN A 14 6.30 11.58 10.92
C GLN A 14 7.23 10.90 11.93
N ARG A 15 7.01 9.62 12.26
CA ARG A 15 7.79 8.86 13.26
C ARG A 15 7.87 9.59 14.61
N GLN A 16 6.78 10.21 15.05
CA GLN A 16 6.78 10.94 16.32
C GLN A 16 7.05 10.01 17.50
N PRO A 17 7.81 10.46 18.53
CA PRO A 17 7.97 9.69 19.76
C PRO A 17 6.63 9.45 20.46
N LEU A 18 6.46 8.28 21.09
CA LEU A 18 5.21 7.91 21.79
C LEU A 18 4.80 8.92 22.86
N ILE A 19 5.77 9.58 23.52
CA ILE A 19 5.47 10.61 24.52
C ILE A 19 4.77 11.82 23.88
N ARG A 20 5.27 12.30 22.73
CA ARG A 20 4.63 13.41 21.99
C ARG A 20 3.27 13.01 21.44
N ILE A 21 3.12 11.77 20.99
CA ILE A 21 1.81 11.26 20.54
C ILE A 21 0.80 11.27 21.68
N ARG A 22 1.20 10.91 22.90
CA ARG A 22 0.32 10.95 24.08
C ARG A 22 -0.04 12.37 24.45
N ASP A 23 0.91 13.30 24.42
CA ASP A 23 0.66 14.72 24.67
C ASP A 23 -0.32 15.29 23.64
N ASN A 24 -0.12 15.00 22.36
CA ASN A 24 -1.01 15.39 21.27
C ASN A 24 -2.40 14.76 21.42
N ALA A 25 -2.51 13.49 21.84
CA ALA A 25 -3.79 12.85 22.08
C ALA A 25 -4.54 13.48 23.27
N ALA A 26 -3.82 13.87 24.32
CA ALA A 26 -4.41 14.57 25.45
C ALA A 26 -4.94 15.96 25.02
N GLN A 27 -4.14 16.72 24.27
CA GLN A 27 -4.49 18.07 23.82
C GLN A 27 -5.58 18.09 22.74
N ASN A 28 -5.41 17.28 21.68
CA ASN A 28 -6.27 17.35 20.50
C ASN A 28 -7.50 16.45 20.60
N TRP A 29 -7.42 15.35 21.35
CA TRP A 29 -8.52 14.38 21.46
C TRP A 29 -9.19 14.39 22.83
N GLY A 30 -8.58 15.00 23.85
CA GLY A 30 -9.00 14.88 25.24
C GLY A 30 -8.80 13.46 25.80
N VAL A 31 -7.89 12.68 25.22
CA VAL A 31 -7.68 11.27 25.58
C VAL A 31 -6.32 11.10 26.25
N THR A 32 -6.33 10.80 27.55
CA THR A 32 -5.13 10.49 28.34
C THR A 32 -4.91 8.99 28.53
N ASN A 33 -5.92 8.16 28.25
CA ASN A 33 -5.84 6.71 28.39
C ASN A 33 -4.98 6.09 27.28
N THR A 34 -3.83 5.56 27.66
CA THR A 34 -2.87 4.89 26.77
C THR A 34 -3.50 3.76 25.94
N LYS A 35 -4.44 2.97 26.49
CA LYS A 35 -5.09 1.88 25.75
C LYS A 35 -5.92 2.43 24.59
N THR A 36 -6.62 3.53 24.81
CA THR A 36 -7.43 4.20 23.79
C THR A 36 -6.55 4.81 22.70
N VAL A 37 -5.44 5.48 23.07
CA VAL A 37 -4.47 6.00 22.10
C VAL A 37 -3.89 4.88 21.25
N ASN A 38 -3.45 3.79 21.87
CA ASN A 38 -2.91 2.63 21.16
C ASN A 38 -3.94 2.00 20.20
N ARG A 39 -5.23 1.99 20.57
CA ARG A 39 -6.29 1.51 19.67
C ARG A 39 -6.37 2.34 18.39
N TYR A 40 -6.33 3.66 18.49
CA TYR A 40 -6.31 4.54 17.32
C TYR A 40 -5.03 4.39 16.50
N LEU A 41 -3.87 4.24 17.16
CA LEU A 41 -2.60 3.98 16.46
C LEU A 41 -2.62 2.66 15.69
N ASN A 42 -3.17 1.59 16.28
CA ASN A 42 -3.29 0.29 15.61
C ASN A 42 -4.21 0.39 14.39
N LEU A 43 -5.39 0.99 14.54
CA LEU A 43 -6.33 1.19 13.44
C LEU A 43 -5.73 2.07 12.33
N ALA A 44 -4.94 3.09 12.69
CA ALA A 44 -4.21 3.90 11.72
C ALA A 44 -3.18 3.08 10.95
N ARG A 45 -2.40 2.21 11.62
CA ARG A 45 -1.45 1.32 10.92
C ARG A 45 -2.14 0.35 9.97
N GLU A 46 -3.25 -0.25 10.41
CA GLU A 46 -4.05 -1.15 9.56
C GLU A 46 -4.49 -0.43 8.29
N ARG A 47 -5.07 0.77 8.40
CA ARG A 47 -5.47 1.56 7.23
C ARG A 47 -4.31 1.99 6.35
N MET A 48 -3.19 2.41 6.94
CA MET A 48 -1.99 2.75 6.15
C MET A 48 -1.49 1.55 5.33
N VAL A 49 -1.55 0.35 5.89
CA VAL A 49 -1.20 -0.88 5.15
C VAL A 49 -2.20 -1.16 4.04
N GLU A 50 -3.50 -1.02 4.30
CA GLU A 50 -4.54 -1.17 3.27
C GLU A 50 -4.39 -0.17 2.13
N GLU A 51 -4.13 1.10 2.44
CA GLU A 51 -3.86 2.17 1.47
C GLU A 51 -2.63 1.83 0.61
N LEU A 52 -1.52 1.41 1.23
CA LEU A 52 -0.32 0.99 0.51
C LEU A 52 -0.57 -0.21 -0.42
N ILE A 53 -1.36 -1.19 0.03
CA ILE A 53 -1.75 -2.34 -0.80
C ILE A 53 -2.62 -1.89 -1.97
N SER A 54 -3.59 -1.00 -1.73
CA SER A 54 -4.46 -0.44 -2.76
C SER A 54 -3.67 0.35 -3.81
N ASP A 55 -2.77 1.23 -3.35
CA ASP A 55 -1.89 2.02 -4.21
C ASP A 55 -0.97 1.14 -5.05
N ARG A 56 -0.36 0.12 -4.45
CA ARG A 56 0.45 -0.86 -5.18
C ARG A 56 -0.37 -1.55 -6.27
N ARG A 57 -1.58 -2.01 -5.97
CA ARG A 57 -2.45 -2.68 -6.94
C ARG A 57 -2.84 -1.74 -8.09
N ARG A 58 -3.20 -0.49 -7.77
CA ARG A 58 -3.49 0.55 -8.77
C ARG A 58 -2.31 0.77 -9.69
N HIS A 59 -1.12 0.99 -9.12
CA HIS A 59 0.10 1.22 -9.90
C HIS A 59 0.44 0.04 -10.82
N GLN A 60 0.31 -1.20 -10.32
CA GLN A 60 0.52 -2.39 -11.14
C GLN A 60 -0.51 -2.52 -12.26
N ALA A 61 -1.77 -2.16 -12.02
CA ALA A 61 -2.81 -2.13 -13.07
C ALA A 61 -2.48 -1.11 -14.16
N GLU A 62 -2.02 0.09 -13.78
CA GLU A 62 -1.56 1.13 -14.71
C GLU A 62 -0.39 0.65 -15.56
N GLN A 63 0.60 -0.03 -14.96
CA GLN A 63 1.73 -0.62 -15.68
C GLN A 63 1.28 -1.69 -16.68
N ILE A 64 0.39 -2.61 -16.28
CA ILE A 64 -0.16 -3.64 -17.17
C ILE A 64 -0.89 -2.98 -18.35
N PHE A 65 -1.70 -1.95 -18.10
CA PHE A 65 -2.39 -1.22 -19.16
C PHE A 65 -1.40 -0.59 -20.16
N ALA A 66 -0.39 0.12 -19.65
CA ALA A 66 0.63 0.75 -20.49
C ALA A 66 1.42 -0.28 -21.33
N LEU A 67 1.75 -1.44 -20.75
CA LEU A 67 2.43 -2.52 -21.46
C LEU A 67 1.56 -3.18 -22.52
N ASN A 68 0.25 -3.32 -22.28
CA ASN A 68 -0.68 -3.82 -23.30
C ASN A 68 -0.77 -2.85 -24.48
N GLU A 69 -0.85 -1.55 -24.22
CA GLU A 69 -0.84 -0.54 -25.27
C GLU A 69 0.50 -0.48 -26.02
N CYS A 70 1.62 -0.76 -25.35
CA CYS A 70 2.92 -0.91 -25.99
C CYS A 70 2.97 -2.15 -26.89
N ALA A 71 2.50 -3.31 -26.38
CA ALA A 71 2.46 -4.56 -27.13
C ALA A 71 1.60 -4.43 -28.39
N ARG A 72 0.42 -3.82 -28.27
CA ARG A 72 -0.49 -3.55 -29.39
C ARG A 72 0.19 -2.70 -30.47
N ARG A 73 0.79 -1.57 -30.08
CA ARG A 73 1.52 -0.70 -31.02
C ARG A 73 2.72 -1.39 -31.68
N ALA A 74 3.43 -2.23 -30.93
CA ALA A 74 4.53 -3.01 -31.48
C ALA A 74 4.06 -4.04 -32.50
N MET A 75 2.91 -4.69 -32.28
CA MET A 75 2.29 -5.59 -33.26
C MET A 75 1.84 -4.84 -34.51
N ASP A 76 1.17 -3.69 -34.34
CA ASP A 76 0.73 -2.84 -35.45
C ASP A 76 1.92 -2.40 -36.33
N ALA A 77 3.12 -2.32 -35.76
CA ALA A 77 4.37 -1.99 -36.45
C ALA A 77 5.23 -3.21 -36.83
N GLU A 78 4.68 -4.44 -36.74
CA GLU A 78 5.39 -5.71 -37.02
C GLU A 78 6.64 -5.96 -36.16
N GLN A 79 6.79 -5.24 -35.05
CA GLN A 79 7.88 -5.39 -34.07
C GLN A 79 7.54 -6.48 -33.04
N PHE A 80 7.40 -7.73 -33.50
CA PHE A 80 6.92 -8.83 -32.67
C PHE A 80 7.83 -9.15 -31.47
N SER A 81 9.15 -8.93 -31.57
CA SER A 81 10.08 -9.12 -30.45
C SER A 81 9.78 -8.16 -29.29
N ALA A 82 9.44 -6.90 -29.60
CA ALA A 82 9.05 -5.91 -28.59
C ALA A 82 7.69 -6.24 -27.96
N ALA A 83 6.72 -6.72 -28.76
CA ALA A 83 5.42 -7.16 -28.26
C ALA A 83 5.54 -8.35 -27.29
N VAL A 84 6.35 -9.37 -27.64
CA VAL A 84 6.63 -10.52 -26.76
C VAL A 84 7.33 -10.06 -25.47
N GLY A 85 8.28 -9.14 -25.58
CA GLY A 85 8.93 -8.53 -24.41
C GLY A 85 7.93 -7.87 -23.47
N ALA A 86 6.99 -7.08 -24.00
CA ALA A 86 5.96 -6.42 -23.19
C ALA A 86 5.03 -7.44 -22.48
N PHE A 87 4.62 -8.51 -23.16
CA PHE A 87 3.81 -9.56 -22.51
C PHE A 87 4.55 -10.34 -21.44
N ARG A 88 5.86 -10.56 -21.60
CA ARG A 88 6.67 -11.19 -20.57
C ARG A 88 6.66 -10.36 -19.29
N VAL A 89 6.85 -9.05 -19.40
CA VAL A 89 6.79 -8.15 -18.24
C VAL A 89 5.39 -8.14 -17.62
N ILE A 90 4.32 -8.18 -18.43
CA ILE A 90 2.95 -8.32 -17.92
C ILE A 90 2.80 -9.62 -17.09
N ALA A 91 3.33 -10.74 -17.59
CA ALA A 91 3.28 -12.02 -16.87
C ALA A 91 4.07 -11.98 -15.55
N GLU A 92 5.22 -11.31 -15.52
CA GLU A 92 6.01 -11.10 -14.31
C GLU A 92 5.25 -10.26 -13.27
N ILE A 93 4.62 -9.16 -13.68
CA ILE A 93 3.75 -8.34 -12.80
C ILE A 93 2.57 -9.19 -12.29
N GLY A 94 1.95 -9.98 -13.17
CA GLY A 94 0.88 -10.91 -12.81
C GLY A 94 1.32 -11.95 -11.78
N GLY A 95 2.55 -12.47 -11.89
CA GLY A 95 3.16 -13.35 -10.90
C GLY A 95 3.32 -12.66 -9.54
N LEU A 96 3.81 -11.42 -9.52
CA LEU A 96 3.95 -10.62 -8.29
C LEU A 96 2.61 -10.31 -7.60
N LEU A 97 1.52 -10.20 -8.36
CA LEU A 97 0.17 -10.01 -7.83
C LEU A 97 -0.40 -11.27 -7.18
N ARG A 98 -0.04 -12.46 -7.70
CA ARG A 98 -0.47 -13.76 -7.16
C ARG A 98 0.39 -14.21 -5.98
N ALA A 99 1.61 -13.69 -5.86
CA ALA A 99 2.50 -14.02 -4.76
C ALA A 99 1.91 -13.57 -3.42
N PRO A 100 1.89 -14.43 -2.39
CA PRO A 100 1.40 -14.06 -1.08
C PRO A 100 2.28 -12.97 -0.47
N ILE A 101 1.65 -11.91 0.08
CA ILE A 101 2.36 -10.76 0.68
C ILE A 101 3.05 -11.15 1.99
N LYS A 102 2.47 -12.13 2.71
CA LYS A 102 3.07 -12.71 3.91
C LYS A 102 3.62 -14.10 3.57
N PRO A 103 4.77 -14.49 4.15
CA PRO A 103 5.23 -15.87 4.05
C PRO A 103 4.14 -16.83 4.59
N PRO A 104 4.04 -18.05 4.04
CA PRO A 104 3.12 -19.04 4.57
C PRO A 104 3.41 -19.29 6.05
N GLU A 105 2.38 -19.33 6.88
CA GLU A 105 2.55 -19.66 8.30
C GLU A 105 3.18 -21.05 8.43
N ALA A 106 4.23 -21.16 9.24
CA ALA A 106 4.84 -22.44 9.55
C ALA A 106 3.78 -23.28 10.27
N ARG A 107 3.28 -24.33 9.61
CA ARG A 107 2.43 -25.33 10.27
C ARG A 107 3.33 -26.09 11.23
N GLY A 108 3.21 -25.77 12.52
CA GLY A 108 3.73 -26.59 13.62
C GLY A 108 2.87 -27.83 13.83
#